data_AF-A0A1X3HF20-F1
#
_entry.id   AF-A0A1X3HF20-F1
#
_cell.length_a   1.000
_cell.length_b   1.000
_cell.length_c   1.000
_cell.angle_alpha   90.00
_cell.angle_beta   90.00
_cell.angle_gamma   90.00
#
_symmetry.space_group_name_H-M   'P 1'
#
loop_
_entity.id
_entity.type
_entity.pdbx_description
1 polymer ?
#
loop_
_entity_poly.entity_id
_entity_poly.type
_entity_poly.pdbx_seq_one_letter_code
_entity_poly.pdbx_strand_id
1 'polypeptide(L)' 'MKPSEIYKENADNCATLAEGEPSKNSPAYKRYRRMEEAWRALAEEQEWLDGEVPPVGSNRADTTKKRPG' A
#
# COMPACT_ATOMS: atom_id res chain seq x y z
N MET A 1 -4.52 -5.10 -14.73
CA MET A 1 -4.30 -4.64 -13.34
C MET A 1 -2.88 -4.98 -12.95
N LYS A 2 -2.18 -4.04 -12.34
CA LYS A 2 -0.85 -4.24 -11.76
C LYS A 2 -0.96 -5.02 -10.45
N PRO A 3 0.10 -5.72 -10.00
CA PRO A 3 0.10 -6.41 -8.71
C PRO A 3 -0.27 -5.49 -7.52
N SER A 4 0.25 -4.26 -7.48
CA SER A 4 -0.08 -3.26 -6.47
C SER A 4 -1.57 -2.92 -6.41
N GLU A 5 -2.24 -2.80 -7.55
CA GLU A 5 -3.68 -2.54 -7.64
C GLU A 5 -4.50 -3.70 -7.07
N ILE A 6 -4.12 -4.94 -7.38
CA ILE A 6 -4.77 -6.15 -6.84
C ILE A 6 -4.63 -6.21 -5.32
N TYR A 7 -3.46 -5.88 -4.79
CA TYR A 7 -3.23 -5.85 -3.35
C TYR A 7 -4.03 -4.75 -2.66
N LYS A 8 -4.17 -3.57 -3.27
CA LYS A 8 -5.06 -2.52 -2.75
C LYS A 8 -6.52 -2.96 -2.71
N GLU A 9 -7.00 -3.61 -3.78
CA GLU A 9 -8.36 -4.16 -3.81
C GLU A 9 -8.58 -5.21 -2.71
N ASN A 10 -7.61 -6.11 -2.50
CA ASN A 10 -7.67 -7.07 -1.40
C ASN A 10 -7.69 -6.41 -0.03
N ALA A 11 -6.93 -5.32 0.16
CA ALA A 11 -6.95 -4.55 1.39
C ALA A 11 -8.32 -3.94 1.65
N ASP A 12 -8.93 -3.31 0.65
CA ASP A 12 -10.24 -2.67 0.78
C ASP A 12 -11.37 -3.71 0.99
N ASN A 13 -11.25 -4.88 0.36
CA ASN A 13 -12.14 -6.02 0.64
C ASN A 13 -12.02 -6.49 2.09
N CYS A 14 -10.79 -6.60 2.63
CA CYS A 14 -10.58 -6.94 4.04
C CYS A 14 -11.15 -5.86 4.97
N ALA A 15 -11.03 -4.58 4.63
CA ALA A 15 -11.62 -3.47 5.39
C ALA A 15 -13.15 -3.61 5.45
N THR A 16 -13.78 -3.87 4.30
CA THR A 16 -15.24 -4.07 4.20
C THR A 16 -15.71 -5.26 5.04
N LEU A 17 -14.98 -6.38 5.00
CA LEU A 17 -15.27 -7.55 5.84
C LEU A 17 -15.12 -7.24 7.33
N ALA A 18 -14.11 -6.46 7.73
CA ALA A 18 -13.95 -6.02 9.10
C ALA A 18 -15.13 -5.13 9.54
N GLU A 19 -15.57 -4.20 8.70
CA GLU A 19 -16.72 -3.33 9.00
C GLU A 19 -18.03 -4.09 9.16
N GLY A 20 -18.17 -5.23 8.48
CA GLY A 20 -19.32 -6.13 8.60
C GLY A 20 -19.37 -6.95 9.90
N GLU A 21 -18.29 -6.98 10.69
CA GLU A 21 -18.24 -7.75 11.94
C GLU A 21 -19.03 -7.07 13.06
N PRO A 22 -19.75 -7.84 13.91
CA PRO A 22 -20.61 -7.28 14.96
C PRO A 22 -19.85 -6.54 16.07
N SER A 23 -18.54 -6.70 16.17
CA SER A 23 -17.72 -6.03 17.18
C SER A 23 -16.26 -5.89 16.74
N LYS A 24 -15.66 -4.74 17.03
CA LYS A 24 -14.21 -4.49 16.85
C LYS A 24 -13.33 -5.38 17.74
N ASN A 25 -13.91 -6.00 18.77
CA ASN A 25 -13.21 -6.94 19.63
C ASN A 25 -13.29 -8.38 19.13
N SER A 26 -14.10 -8.68 18.10
CA SER A 26 -14.23 -10.02 17.56
C SER A 26 -12.88 -10.51 17.01
N PRO A 27 -12.55 -11.81 17.15
CA PRO A 27 -11.36 -12.37 16.53
C PRO A 27 -11.34 -12.18 15.01
N ALA A 28 -12.50 -12.21 14.34
CA ALA A 28 -12.59 -12.05 12.90
C ALA A 28 -12.29 -10.60 12.47
N TYR A 29 -12.83 -9.59 13.17
CA TYR A 29 -12.49 -8.18 12.94
C TYR A 29 -10.97 -7.97 12.97
N LYS A 30 -10.32 -8.47 14.03
CA LYS A 30 -8.87 -8.35 14.20
C LYS A 30 -8.08 -9.06 13.11
N ARG A 31 -8.57 -10.20 12.61
CA ARG A 31 -7.95 -10.90 11.47
C ARG A 31 -8.07 -10.10 10.18
N TYR A 32 -9.27 -9.62 9.86
CA TYR A 32 -9.49 -8.83 8.65
C TYR A 32 -8.66 -7.53 8.64
N ARG A 33 -8.58 -6.82 9.76
CA ARG A 33 -7.72 -5.63 9.88
C ARG A 33 -6.23 -5.92 9.69
N ARG A 34 -5.72 -7.03 10.22
CA ARG A 34 -4.33 -7.45 10.00
C ARG A 34 -4.07 -7.82 8.54
N MET A 35 -5.03 -8.47 7.90
CA MET A 35 -4.91 -8.80 6.47
C MET A 35 -4.95 -7.55 5.61
N GLU A 36 -5.82 -6.57 5.92
CA GLU A 36 -5.81 -5.27 5.25
C GLU A 36 -4.44 -4.61 5.35
N GLU A 37 -3.88 -4.49 6.57
CA GLU A 37 -2.55 -3.90 6.79
C GLU A 37 -1.46 -4.64 6.00
N ALA A 38 -1.49 -5.98 5.98
CA ALA A 38 -0.55 -6.79 5.22
C ALA A 38 -0.67 -6.56 3.70
N TRP A 39 -1.89 -6.47 3.18
CA TRP A 39 -2.11 -6.20 1.75
C TRP A 39 -1.67 -4.78 1.36
N ARG A 40 -1.89 -3.77 2.22
CA ARG A 40 -1.39 -2.41 2.01
C ARG A 40 0.14 -2.39 1.96
N ALA A 41 0.80 -3.06 2.90
CA ALA A 41 2.26 -3.16 2.91
C ALA A 41 2.81 -3.83 1.63
N LEU A 42 2.15 -4.89 1.14
CA LEU A 42 2.55 -5.54 -0.13
C LEU A 42 2.34 -4.60 -1.33
N ALA A 43 1.27 -3.81 -1.35
CA ALA A 43 1.04 -2.84 -2.42
C ALA A 43 2.15 -1.77 -2.44
N GLU A 44 2.51 -1.22 -1.28
CA GLU A 44 3.59 -0.24 -1.13
C GLU A 44 4.94 -0.81 -1.59
N GLU A 45 5.25 -2.07 -1.21
CA GLU A 45 6.46 -2.76 -1.66
C GLU A 45 6.48 -2.93 -3.19
N GLN A 46 5.35 -3.29 -3.82
CA GLN A 46 5.28 -3.40 -5.28
C GLN A 46 5.50 -2.05 -5.97
N GLU A 47 4.91 -0.98 -5.45
CA GLU A 47 5.10 0.36 -6.00
C GLU A 47 6.55 0.85 -5.85
N TRP A 48 7.23 0.45 -4.78
CA TRP A 48 8.66 0.70 -4.61
C TRP A 48 9.49 -0.08 -5.63
N LEU A 49 9.21 -1.37 -5.82
CA LEU A 49 9.89 -2.22 -6.82
C LEU A 49 9.67 -1.74 -8.27
N ASP A 50 8.48 -1.22 -8.57
CA ASP A 50 8.11 -0.64 -9.86
C ASP A 50 8.70 0.78 -10.06
N GLY A 51 9.33 1.36 -9.02
CA GLY A 51 9.92 2.70 -9.05
C GLY A 51 8.91 3.85 -9.00
N GLU A 52 7.65 3.57 -8.66
CA GLU A 52 6.59 4.56 -8.50
C GLU A 52 6.75 5.35 -7.20
N VAL A 53 7.24 4.70 -6.14
CA VAL A 53 7.58 5.32 -4.85
C VAL A 53 9.11 5.46 -4.74
N PRO A 54 9.66 6.69 -4.59
CA PRO A 54 11.09 6.87 -4.41
C PRO A 54 11.55 6.34 -3.04
N PRO A 55 12.78 5.82 -2.91
CA PRO A 55 13.33 5.42 -1.62
C PRO A 55 13.30 6.59 -0.62
N VAL A 56 12.91 6.32 0.63
CA VAL A 56 12.90 7.33 1.69
C VAL A 56 14.31 7.89 1.86
N GLY A 57 14.47 9.21 1.66
CA GLY A 57 15.78 9.90 1.64
C GLY A 57 16.22 10.36 0.25
N SER A 58 15.55 9.92 -0.82
CA SER A 58 15.67 10.52 -2.14
C SER A 58 14.87 11.82 -2.16
N ASN A 59 15.44 12.88 -1.55
CA ASN A 59 15.02 14.24 -1.88
C ASN A 59 15.11 14.35 -3.41
N ARG A 60 13.97 14.47 -4.09
CA ARG A 60 13.87 14.89 -5.50
C ARG A 60 14.32 16.35 -5.67
N ALA A 61 15.48 16.65 -5.12
CA ALA A 61 16.21 17.89 -5.24
C ALA A 61 17.64 17.53 -5.61
N ASP A 62 17.82 16.90 -6.78
CA ASP A 62 18.98 17.29 -7.58
C ASP A 62 18.83 16.99 -9.08
N THR A 63 18.80 18.09 -9.84
CA THR A 63 19.28 18.24 -11.22
C THR A 63 18.41 17.82 -12.41
N THR A 64 17.23 18.42 -12.54
CA THR A 64 16.79 18.99 -13.84
C THR A 64 17.59 20.24 -14.24
N LYS A 65 18.88 20.34 -13.87
CA LYS A 65 19.76 21.39 -14.37
C LYS A 65 20.21 21.00 -15.78
N LYS A 66 19.39 21.40 -16.75
CA LYS A 66 19.73 21.60 -18.17
C LYS A 66 21.23 21.85 -18.31
N ARG A 67 21.91 20.97 -19.05
CA ARG A 67 23.25 21.20 -19.60
C ARG A 67 23.17 22.36 -20.59
N PRO A 68 23.97 23.44 -20.45
CA PRO A 68 24.29 24.32 -21.57
C PRO A 68 25.77 24.18 -21.93
N GLY A 69 26.04 23.96 -23.22
CA GLY A 69 27.30 24.28 -23.91
C GLY A 69 28.54 23.55 -23.43
#